data_AF-A0A952CHR2-F1
#
_entry.id   AF-A0A952CHR2-F1
#
_cell.length_a   1.000
_cell.length_b   1.000
_cell.length_c   1.000
_cell.angle_alpha   90.00
_cell.angle_beta   90.00
_cell.angle_gamma   90.00
#
_symmetry.space_group_name_H-M   'P 1'
#
loop_
_entity.id
_entity.type
_entity.pdbx_description
1 polymer ?
#
loop_
_entity_poly.entity_id
_entity_poly.type
_entity_poly.pdbx_seq_one_letter_code
_entity_poly.pdbx_strand_id
1 'polypeptide(L)'
;MTPEDLLQQALSIDPPWRVVEVRDNLGRNQIDVWIGRSSGRGGWFFGSRAAPETHPLAWRHINVGQARCLVHAPPEAADDDLPWSGSAEQPFTRALSRQIADLFREGVRFQTVCTMLDIAVADLWRFKHGLDHGLAGLSGAPLPAAVADEDASDVPAAGNPVWRMLLDGAIDIDIRMLGLKLLLTKLREQMRLITDDEVRLLKTHELRRYFVRYERQLGHELAQLKRF
;
A
#
# COMPACT_ATOMS: atom_id res chain seq x y z
N MET A 1 17.23 -7.24 28.08
CA MET A 1 16.28 -7.31 26.96
C MET A 1 16.75 -6.29 25.94
N THR A 2 17.17 -6.77 24.78
CA THR A 2 17.65 -5.91 23.70
C THR A 2 16.47 -5.29 22.93
N PRO A 3 16.66 -4.21 22.17
CA PRO A 3 15.64 -3.67 21.27
C PRO A 3 15.12 -4.71 20.26
N GLU A 4 15.99 -5.62 19.83
CA GLU A 4 15.66 -6.73 18.93
C GLU A 4 14.73 -7.74 19.61
N ASP A 5 14.99 -8.10 20.88
CA ASP A 5 14.10 -8.97 21.67
C ASP A 5 12.69 -8.36 21.82
N LEU A 6 12.63 -7.04 22.05
CA LEU A 6 11.37 -6.30 22.17
C LEU A 6 10.59 -6.29 20.85
N LEU A 7 11.27 -6.06 19.72
CA LEU A 7 10.65 -6.10 18.40
C LEU A 7 10.19 -7.51 18.04
N GLN A 8 11.00 -8.52 18.38
CA GLN A 8 10.64 -9.92 18.15
C GLN A 8 9.35 -10.28 18.91
N GLN A 9 9.24 -9.85 20.17
CA GLN A 9 8.03 -10.05 20.96
C GLN A 9 6.84 -9.22 20.43
N ALA A 10 7.05 -7.95 20.08
CA ALA A 10 6.00 -7.07 19.59
C ALA A 10 5.39 -7.55 18.26
N LEU A 11 6.22 -8.13 17.39
CA LEU A 11 5.79 -8.69 16.10
C LEU A 11 5.31 -10.15 16.20
N SER A 12 5.32 -10.74 17.40
CA SER A 12 4.99 -12.16 17.63
C SER A 12 5.80 -13.10 16.73
N ILE A 13 7.12 -12.87 16.66
CA ILE A 13 8.05 -13.68 15.89
C ILE A 13 8.55 -14.83 16.77
N ASP A 14 7.99 -16.01 16.51
CA ASP A 14 8.33 -17.24 17.20
C ASP A 14 9.35 -18.10 16.43
N PRO A 15 10.12 -18.95 17.12
CA PRO A 15 10.95 -19.97 16.47
C PRO A 15 10.13 -20.80 15.45
N PRO A 16 10.71 -21.16 14.30
CA PRO A 16 12.13 -21.08 13.94
C PRO A 16 12.57 -19.69 13.44
N TRP A 17 11.70 -18.69 13.45
CA TRP A 17 11.99 -17.36 12.94
C TRP A 17 12.61 -16.46 14.00
N ARG A 18 13.44 -15.51 13.57
CA ARG A 18 14.00 -14.48 14.42
C ARG A 18 14.29 -13.20 13.65
N VAL A 19 14.33 -12.09 14.36
CA VAL A 19 14.87 -10.85 13.81
C VAL A 19 16.37 -11.02 13.60
N VAL A 20 16.85 -10.76 12.38
CA VAL A 20 18.28 -10.86 12.01
C VAL A 20 18.93 -9.50 11.87
N GLU A 21 18.17 -8.48 11.48
CA GLU A 21 18.64 -7.12 11.31
C GLU A 21 17.47 -6.15 11.52
N VAL A 22 17.76 -5.00 12.13
CA VAL A 22 16.83 -3.88 12.24
C VAL A 22 17.55 -2.63 11.73
N ARG A 23 16.93 -1.94 10.78
CA ARG A 23 17.42 -0.66 10.28
C ARG A 23 16.38 0.42 10.58
N ASP A 24 16.81 1.43 11.32
CA ASP A 24 16.05 2.66 11.48
C ASP A 24 16.43 3.66 10.37
N ASN A 25 15.43 4.09 9.62
CA ASN A 25 15.53 5.16 8.64
C ASN A 25 14.84 6.41 9.16
N LEU A 26 15.59 7.17 9.98
CA LEU A 26 15.14 8.42 10.59
C LEU A 26 14.60 9.43 9.57
N GLY A 27 15.17 9.49 8.36
CA GLY A 27 14.73 10.41 7.31
C GLY A 27 13.37 10.06 6.71
N ARG A 28 12.96 8.79 6.79
CA ARG A 28 11.66 8.30 6.30
C ARG A 28 10.68 7.98 7.43
N ASN A 29 11.09 8.15 8.69
CA ASN A 29 10.36 7.72 9.87
C ASN A 29 9.87 6.27 9.71
N GLN A 30 10.82 5.37 9.42
CA GLN A 30 10.57 3.99 9.02
C GLN A 30 11.56 3.07 9.71
N ILE A 31 11.07 1.94 10.22
CA ILE A 31 11.88 0.84 10.75
C ILE A 31 11.70 -0.34 9.79
N ASP A 32 12.80 -0.83 9.26
CA ASP A 32 12.87 -2.04 8.47
C ASP A 32 13.38 -3.18 9.36
N VAL A 33 12.64 -4.29 9.41
CA VAL A 33 12.93 -5.46 10.22
C VAL A 33 13.15 -6.65 9.29
N TRP A 34 14.35 -7.20 9.27
CA TRP A 34 14.64 -8.41 8.51
C TRP A 34 14.47 -9.63 9.42
N ILE A 35 13.78 -10.63 8.89
CA ILE A 35 13.49 -11.89 9.55
C ILE A 35 14.17 -13.02 8.78
N GLY A 36 14.81 -13.91 9.52
CA GLY A 36 15.43 -15.12 8.97
C GLY A 36 15.20 -16.31 9.89
N ARG A 37 15.49 -17.51 9.38
CA ARG A 37 15.46 -18.71 10.21
C ARG A 37 16.63 -18.69 11.20
N SER A 38 16.34 -19.02 12.45
CA SER A 38 17.32 -19.33 13.47
C SER A 38 18.00 -20.63 13.06
N SER A 39 19.12 -20.54 12.36
CA SER A 39 20.00 -21.70 12.16
C SER A 39 20.41 -22.18 13.55
N GLY A 40 20.01 -23.40 13.92
CA GLY A 40 20.52 -24.04 15.13
C GLY A 40 22.04 -23.93 15.15
N ARG A 41 22.63 -23.59 16.30
CA ARG A 41 24.09 -23.52 16.48
C ARG A 41 24.74 -24.76 15.85
N GLY A 42 25.32 -24.59 14.66
CA GLY A 42 25.86 -25.66 13.84
C GLY A 42 27.11 -25.18 13.13
N GLY A 43 28.25 -25.47 13.75
CA GLY A 43 29.52 -25.78 13.09
C GLY A 43 30.16 -24.70 12.21
N TRP A 44 31.23 -24.09 12.73
CA TRP A 44 32.20 -23.24 12.02
C TRP A 44 33.07 -23.99 10.98
N PHE A 45 32.53 -24.99 10.28
CA PHE A 45 33.25 -25.73 9.25
C PHE A 45 32.23 -26.26 8.23
N PHE A 46 32.04 -25.56 7.11
CA PHE A 46 31.78 -26.08 5.76
C PHE A 46 31.29 -24.91 4.88
N GLY A 47 31.88 -24.79 3.70
CA GLY A 47 31.82 -23.61 2.83
C GLY A 47 30.40 -23.14 2.51
N SER A 48 30.27 -21.80 2.44
CA SER A 48 29.08 -21.12 1.94
C SER A 48 28.79 -21.60 0.52
N ARG A 49 27.87 -22.55 0.40
CA ARG A 49 27.15 -22.75 -0.85
C ARG A 49 26.23 -21.55 -0.94
N ALA A 50 26.57 -20.59 -1.81
CA ALA A 50 25.72 -19.44 -2.08
C ALA A 50 24.31 -19.95 -2.38
N ALA A 51 23.41 -19.76 -1.42
CA ALA A 51 21.99 -19.94 -1.66
C ALA A 51 21.61 -18.98 -2.79
N PRO A 52 20.75 -19.39 -3.73
CA PRO A 52 20.30 -18.50 -4.80
C PRO A 52 19.85 -17.18 -4.17
N GLU A 53 20.29 -16.06 -4.77
CA GLU A 53 19.94 -14.70 -4.36
C GLU A 53 18.42 -14.52 -4.53
N THR A 54 17.68 -14.99 -3.54
CA THR A 54 16.24 -14.92 -3.54
C THR A 54 15.91 -13.57 -2.94
N HIS A 55 15.37 -12.66 -3.75
CA HIS A 55 15.03 -11.34 -3.27
C HIS A 55 14.04 -11.46 -2.09
N PRO A 56 14.33 -10.82 -0.94
CA PRO A 56 13.43 -10.86 0.19
C PRO A 56 12.10 -10.19 -0.19
N LEU A 57 11.00 -10.80 0.27
CA LEU A 57 9.69 -10.17 0.20
C LEU A 57 9.59 -9.12 1.29
N ALA A 58 8.84 -8.06 1.02
CA ALA A 58 8.65 -6.96 1.94
C ALA A 58 7.17 -6.66 2.12
N TRP A 59 6.74 -6.58 3.38
CA TRP A 59 5.37 -6.26 3.75
C TRP A 59 5.32 -5.11 4.73
N ARG A 60 4.32 -4.25 4.57
CA ARG A 60 3.99 -3.22 5.55
C ARG A 60 3.26 -3.85 6.73
N HIS A 61 3.78 -3.61 7.93
CA HIS A 61 3.22 -4.06 9.20
C HIS A 61 2.60 -2.89 9.98
N ILE A 62 1.99 -3.16 11.13
CA ILE A 62 1.52 -2.12 12.07
C ILE A 62 2.70 -1.22 12.48
N ASN A 63 2.44 0.07 12.68
CA ASN A 63 3.47 1.02 13.13
C ASN A 63 4.10 0.59 14.45
N VAL A 64 5.42 0.80 14.56
CA VAL A 64 6.14 0.69 15.83
C VAL A 64 6.30 2.11 16.37
N GLY A 65 5.48 2.46 17.37
CA GLY A 65 5.35 3.84 17.81
C GLY A 65 4.84 4.74 16.68
N GLN A 66 5.60 5.77 16.33
CA GLN A 66 5.28 6.65 15.20
C GLN A 66 5.95 6.24 13.89
N ALA A 67 6.84 5.26 13.91
CA ALA A 67 7.58 4.83 12.73
C ALA A 67 6.81 3.77 11.93
N ARG A 68 6.83 3.91 10.60
CA ARG A 68 6.30 2.89 9.69
C ARG A 68 7.15 1.64 9.78
N CYS A 69 6.53 0.47 9.95
CA CYS A 69 7.25 -0.80 10.08
C CYS A 69 7.15 -1.59 8.78
N LEU A 70 8.29 -1.95 8.20
CA LEU A 70 8.37 -2.89 7.08
C LEU A 70 9.05 -4.17 7.56
N VAL A 71 8.44 -5.30 7.25
CA VAL A 71 8.98 -6.64 7.53
C VAL A 71 9.52 -7.23 6.23
N HIS A 72 10.79 -7.60 6.25
CA HIS A 72 11.49 -8.25 5.15
C HIS A 72 11.76 -9.71 5.53
N ALA A 73 11.39 -10.65 4.68
CA ALA A 73 11.58 -12.07 4.96
C ALA A 73 11.88 -12.87 3.67
N PRO A 74 12.50 -14.05 3.77
CA PRO A 74 12.63 -14.94 2.61
C PRO A 74 11.24 -15.37 2.10
N PRO A 75 11.09 -15.68 0.80
CA PRO A 75 9.79 -16.02 0.20
C PRO A 75 9.06 -17.18 0.86
N GLU A 76 9.80 -18.13 1.45
CA GLU A 76 9.23 -19.25 2.21
C GLU A 76 8.37 -18.80 3.40
N ALA A 77 8.58 -17.59 3.93
CA ALA A 77 7.74 -17.02 4.99
C ALA A 77 6.34 -16.63 4.47
N ALA A 78 6.16 -16.47 3.16
CA ALA A 78 4.86 -16.11 2.58
C ALA A 78 3.87 -17.27 2.60
N ASP A 79 4.38 -18.50 2.51
CA ASP A 79 3.59 -19.74 2.51
C ASP A 79 3.09 -20.10 3.92
N ASP A 80 3.81 -19.67 4.96
CA ASP A 80 3.43 -19.89 6.34
C ASP A 80 2.31 -18.92 6.79
N ASP A 81 1.35 -19.39 7.61
CA ASP A 81 0.28 -18.53 8.18
C ASP A 81 0.76 -17.73 9.40
N LEU A 82 1.82 -16.94 9.22
CA LEU A 82 2.46 -16.17 10.29
C LEU A 82 1.90 -14.74 10.33
N PRO A 83 1.53 -14.19 11.51
CA PRO A 83 0.89 -12.89 11.60
C PRO A 83 1.77 -11.74 11.06
N TRP A 84 3.09 -11.84 11.20
CA TRP A 84 4.06 -10.86 10.74
C TRP A 84 4.47 -11.03 9.26
N SER A 85 4.00 -12.09 8.59
CA SER A 85 4.24 -12.34 7.16
C SER A 85 3.01 -11.97 6.34
N GLY A 86 3.16 -11.79 5.03
CA GLY A 86 2.05 -11.63 4.07
C GLY A 86 2.18 -12.63 2.93
N SER A 87 1.21 -12.66 2.02
CA SER A 87 1.39 -13.37 0.73
C SER A 87 2.28 -12.55 -0.20
N ALA A 88 2.95 -13.19 -1.17
CA ALA A 88 3.88 -12.51 -2.09
C ALA A 88 3.26 -11.35 -2.88
N GLU A 89 1.98 -11.45 -3.24
CA GLU A 89 1.27 -10.45 -4.06
C GLU A 89 0.63 -9.32 -3.24
N GLN A 90 0.65 -9.42 -1.90
CA GLN A 90 -0.05 -8.47 -1.03
C GLN A 90 0.94 -7.49 -0.39
N PRO A 91 0.55 -6.21 -0.20
CA PRO A 91 1.45 -5.21 0.37
C PRO A 91 1.57 -5.28 1.89
N PHE A 92 0.71 -6.05 2.56
CA PHE A 92 0.57 -6.04 4.02
C PHE A 92 0.84 -7.40 4.64
N THR A 93 1.34 -7.37 5.87
CA THR A 93 1.37 -8.55 6.74
C THR A 93 -0.06 -8.99 7.08
N ARG A 94 -0.27 -10.28 7.35
CA ARG A 94 -1.56 -10.88 7.72
C ARG A 94 -2.19 -10.20 8.94
N ALA A 95 -1.38 -9.81 9.94
CA ALA A 95 -1.87 -9.07 11.10
C ALA A 95 -2.47 -7.70 10.71
N LEU A 96 -1.75 -6.92 9.90
CA LEU A 96 -2.26 -5.63 9.43
C LEU A 96 -3.47 -5.81 8.49
N SER A 97 -3.44 -6.82 7.62
CA SER A 97 -4.57 -7.17 6.75
C SER A 97 -5.84 -7.49 7.55
N ARG A 98 -5.71 -8.29 8.62
CA ARG A 98 -6.84 -8.60 9.53
C ARG A 98 -7.38 -7.33 10.17
N GLN A 99 -6.51 -6.48 10.71
CA GLN A 99 -6.91 -5.19 11.30
C GLN A 99 -7.63 -4.28 10.29
N ILE A 100 -7.12 -4.14 9.07
CA ILE A 100 -7.77 -3.35 8.02
C ILE A 100 -9.15 -3.94 7.69
N ALA A 101 -9.25 -5.27 7.58
CA ALA A 101 -10.51 -5.95 7.30
C ALA A 101 -11.52 -5.79 8.45
N ASP A 102 -11.08 -5.84 9.72
CA ASP A 102 -11.91 -5.55 10.89
C ASP A 102 -12.48 -4.13 10.83
N LEU A 103 -11.62 -3.12 10.56
CA LEU A 103 -12.05 -1.73 10.40
C LEU A 103 -13.09 -1.57 9.29
N PHE A 104 -12.92 -2.25 8.15
CA PHE A 104 -13.93 -2.23 7.09
C PHE A 104 -15.24 -2.91 7.50
N ARG A 105 -15.19 -4.02 8.26
CA ARG A 105 -16.40 -4.66 8.82
C ARG A 105 -17.14 -3.76 9.79
N GLU A 106 -16.41 -2.95 10.55
CA GLU A 106 -16.95 -1.95 11.46
C GLU A 106 -17.48 -0.70 10.74
N GLY A 107 -17.39 -0.64 9.40
CA GLY A 107 -17.88 0.48 8.60
C GLY A 107 -16.94 1.69 8.60
N VAL A 108 -15.68 1.53 9.03
CA VAL A 108 -14.68 2.60 8.99
C VAL A 108 -14.38 2.95 7.53
N ARG A 109 -14.44 4.25 7.24
CA ARG A 109 -14.28 4.77 5.89
C ARG A 109 -12.85 4.57 5.38
N PHE A 110 -12.70 4.29 4.08
CA PHE A 110 -11.41 4.08 3.41
C PHE A 110 -10.37 5.17 3.71
N GLN A 111 -10.79 6.44 3.63
CA GLN A 111 -9.89 7.57 3.90
C GLN A 111 -9.46 7.61 5.37
N THR A 112 -10.35 7.25 6.30
CA THR A 112 -10.06 7.17 7.73
C THR A 112 -9.04 6.06 8.01
N VAL A 113 -9.17 4.90 7.37
CA VAL A 113 -8.18 3.81 7.47
C VAL A 113 -6.80 4.26 6.99
N CYS A 114 -6.71 4.91 5.82
CA CYS A 114 -5.44 5.47 5.32
C CYS A 114 -4.79 6.42 6.34
N THR A 115 -5.56 7.34 6.93
CA THR A 115 -5.03 8.32 7.87
C THR A 115 -4.67 7.73 9.23
N MET A 116 -5.48 6.81 9.74
CA MET A 116 -5.32 6.22 11.07
C MET A 116 -4.14 5.26 11.12
N LEU A 117 -3.92 4.49 10.05
CA LEU A 117 -2.86 3.50 9.97
C LEU A 117 -1.61 3.99 9.22
N ASP A 118 -1.61 5.24 8.75
CA ASP A 118 -0.55 5.82 7.92
C ASP A 118 -0.20 4.89 6.72
N ILE A 119 -1.23 4.60 5.92
CA ILE A 119 -1.15 3.72 4.75
C ILE A 119 -1.32 4.57 3.49
N ALA A 120 -0.45 4.33 2.50
CA ALA A 120 -0.61 4.95 1.20
C ALA A 120 -1.88 4.44 0.51
N VAL A 121 -2.66 5.36 -0.05
CA VAL A 121 -3.92 5.06 -0.76
C VAL A 121 -3.76 3.93 -1.79
N ALA A 122 -2.64 3.89 -2.50
CA ALA A 122 -2.38 2.86 -3.50
C ALA A 122 -2.25 1.45 -2.89
N ASP A 123 -1.60 1.32 -1.73
CA ASP A 123 -1.43 0.03 -1.05
C ASP A 123 -2.77 -0.45 -0.48
N LEU A 124 -3.55 0.45 0.15
CA LEU A 124 -4.86 0.10 0.68
C LEU A 124 -5.83 -0.30 -0.44
N TRP A 125 -5.72 0.35 -1.60
CA TRP A 125 -6.52 0.02 -2.77
C TRP A 125 -6.14 -1.34 -3.36
N ARG A 126 -4.85 -1.64 -3.53
CA ARG A 126 -4.36 -2.95 -3.97
C ARG A 126 -4.88 -4.07 -3.06
N PHE A 127 -4.80 -3.86 -1.75
CA PHE A 127 -5.32 -4.82 -0.78
C PHE A 127 -6.84 -4.98 -0.85
N LYS A 128 -7.60 -3.87 -0.92
CA LYS A 128 -9.07 -3.94 -1.04
C LYS A 128 -9.49 -4.66 -2.32
N HIS A 129 -8.84 -4.39 -3.44
CA HIS A 129 -9.09 -5.10 -4.69
C HIS A 129 -8.80 -6.60 -4.53
N GLY A 130 -7.68 -6.96 -3.91
CA GLY A 130 -7.37 -8.34 -3.56
C GLY A 130 -8.42 -9.01 -2.68
N LEU A 131 -8.98 -8.31 -1.70
CA LEU A 131 -10.08 -8.80 -0.85
C LEU A 131 -11.36 -9.05 -1.66
N ASP A 132 -11.77 -8.10 -2.48
CA ASP A 132 -13.00 -8.18 -3.28
C ASP A 132 -12.93 -9.35 -4.29
N HIS A 133 -11.73 -9.70 -4.76
CA HIS A 133 -11.47 -10.84 -5.65
C HIS A 133 -11.09 -12.15 -4.93
N GLY A 134 -11.14 -12.19 -3.59
CA GLY A 134 -10.81 -13.39 -2.80
C GLY A 134 -9.32 -13.77 -2.74
N LEU A 135 -8.44 -12.90 -3.24
CA LEU A 135 -6.99 -13.10 -3.32
C LEU A 135 -6.24 -12.73 -2.03
N ALA A 136 -6.92 -12.13 -1.05
CA ALA A 136 -6.29 -11.68 0.19
C ALA A 136 -6.14 -12.77 1.28
N GLY A 137 -6.55 -14.01 1.01
CA GLY A 137 -6.30 -15.16 1.90
C GLY A 137 -6.95 -15.07 3.29
N LEU A 138 -7.85 -14.11 3.53
CA LEU A 138 -8.60 -14.01 4.77
C LEU A 138 -9.84 -14.90 4.64
N SER A 139 -9.80 -16.13 5.17
CA SER A 139 -11.01 -16.96 5.34
C SER A 139 -11.94 -16.32 6.36
N GLY A 140 -12.75 -15.38 5.90
CA GLY A 140 -13.86 -14.78 6.62
C GLY A 140 -15.01 -14.57 5.64
N ALA A 141 -16.24 -14.61 6.16
CA ALA A 141 -17.45 -14.34 5.39
C ALA A 141 -17.29 -13.07 4.53
N PRO A 142 -17.95 -13.00 3.34
CA PRO A 142 -17.87 -11.84 2.48
C PRO A 142 -18.07 -10.58 3.31
N LEU A 143 -17.10 -9.66 3.26
CA LEU A 143 -17.27 -8.35 3.85
C LEU A 143 -18.58 -7.78 3.27
N PRO A 144 -19.46 -7.17 4.08
CA PRO A 144 -20.54 -6.37 3.51
C PRO A 144 -19.86 -5.43 2.53
N ALA A 145 -20.33 -5.41 1.28
CA ALA A 145 -19.82 -4.53 0.24
C ALA A 145 -19.69 -3.17 0.90
N ALA A 146 -18.43 -2.78 1.20
CA ALA A 146 -18.17 -1.56 1.94
C ALA A 146 -18.97 -0.52 1.20
N VAL A 147 -19.92 0.12 1.89
CA VAL A 147 -20.76 1.17 1.32
C VAL A 147 -19.81 2.10 0.59
N ALA A 148 -19.74 1.88 -0.72
CA ALA A 148 -19.05 2.71 -1.66
C ALA A 148 -20.02 3.86 -1.82
N ASP A 149 -20.16 4.66 -0.76
CA ASP A 149 -20.85 5.92 -0.87
C ASP A 149 -19.89 6.84 -1.62
N GLU A 150 -20.12 6.82 -2.92
CA GLU A 150 -19.88 7.89 -3.87
C GLU A 150 -20.58 9.20 -3.47
N ASP A 151 -21.34 9.27 -2.37
CA ASP A 151 -22.09 10.48 -1.99
C ASP A 151 -21.46 11.23 -0.80
N ALA A 152 -20.52 12.11 -1.13
CA ALA A 152 -20.26 13.40 -0.46
C ALA A 152 -19.09 14.19 -1.10
N SER A 153 -18.39 13.61 -2.07
CA SER A 153 -17.33 14.30 -2.82
C SER A 153 -17.77 14.47 -4.26
N ASP A 154 -17.64 15.69 -4.78
CA ASP A 154 -17.91 16.00 -6.19
C ASP A 154 -16.83 15.43 -7.12
N VAL A 155 -15.80 14.77 -6.56
CA VAL A 155 -14.65 14.20 -7.25
C VAL A 155 -14.93 12.77 -7.72
N PRO A 156 -14.83 12.47 -9.03
CA PRO A 156 -15.01 11.12 -9.56
C PRO A 156 -14.19 10.05 -8.85
N ALA A 157 -14.75 8.84 -8.77
CA ALA A 157 -14.09 7.66 -8.20
C ALA A 157 -12.73 7.38 -8.86
N ALA A 158 -11.81 6.73 -8.15
CA ALA A 158 -10.45 6.49 -8.65
C ALA A 158 -10.39 5.60 -9.89
N GLY A 159 -11.34 4.67 -10.03
CA GLY A 159 -11.47 3.81 -11.21
C GLY A 159 -12.23 4.46 -12.37
N ASN A 160 -12.70 5.71 -12.22
CA ASN A 160 -13.45 6.37 -13.27
C ASN A 160 -12.52 6.65 -14.49
N PRO A 161 -12.89 6.24 -15.71
CA PRO A 161 -12.07 6.40 -16.91
C PRO A 161 -11.77 7.86 -17.25
N VAL A 162 -12.54 8.82 -16.71
CA VAL A 162 -12.35 10.27 -16.92
C VAL A 162 -10.93 10.72 -16.59
N TRP A 163 -10.28 10.12 -15.58
CA TRP A 163 -8.90 10.47 -15.21
C TRP A 163 -7.90 10.09 -16.28
N ARG A 164 -8.09 8.91 -16.88
CA ARG A 164 -7.25 8.43 -17.99
C ARG A 164 -7.52 9.26 -19.24
N MET A 165 -8.78 9.50 -19.56
CA MET A 165 -9.18 10.33 -20.71
C MET A 165 -8.60 11.76 -20.61
N LEU A 166 -8.59 12.35 -19.41
CA LEU A 166 -8.01 13.67 -19.19
C LEU A 166 -6.48 13.64 -19.36
N LEU A 167 -5.80 12.59 -18.90
CA LEU A 167 -4.35 12.43 -19.04
C LEU A 167 -3.90 12.03 -20.45
N ASP A 168 -4.73 11.34 -21.22
CA ASP A 168 -4.44 10.97 -22.61
C ASP A 168 -4.81 12.11 -23.58
N GLY A 169 -5.49 13.15 -23.09
CA GLY A 169 -5.94 14.29 -23.91
C GLY A 169 -7.19 13.99 -24.76
N ALA A 170 -7.88 12.88 -24.48
CA ALA A 170 -9.14 12.53 -25.15
C ALA A 170 -10.27 13.49 -24.76
N ILE A 171 -10.18 14.07 -23.56
CA ILE A 171 -11.04 15.15 -23.09
C ILE A 171 -10.18 16.32 -22.62
N ASP A 172 -10.67 17.52 -22.87
CA ASP A 172 -10.12 18.76 -22.34
C ASP A 172 -11.21 19.49 -21.56
N ILE A 173 -10.78 20.17 -20.51
CA ILE A 173 -11.63 21.00 -19.65
C ILE A 173 -11.04 22.40 -19.58
N ASP A 174 -11.90 23.39 -19.34
CA ASP A 174 -11.45 24.74 -19.03
C ASP A 174 -10.85 24.78 -17.62
N ILE A 175 -9.55 25.08 -17.52
CA ILE A 175 -8.78 25.06 -16.28
C ILE A 175 -8.51 26.50 -15.82
N ARG A 176 -9.08 26.87 -14.67
CA ARG A 176 -8.89 28.21 -14.06
C ARG A 176 -7.72 28.24 -13.10
N MET A 177 -7.40 27.11 -12.48
CA MET A 177 -6.30 27.00 -11.54
C MET A 177 -4.97 26.70 -12.24
N LEU A 178 -4.02 27.64 -12.17
CA LEU A 178 -2.69 27.47 -12.78
C LEU A 178 -1.97 26.20 -12.27
N GLY A 179 -2.12 25.88 -10.98
CA GLY A 179 -1.51 24.67 -10.38
C GLY A 179 -1.99 23.38 -11.05
N LEU A 180 -3.29 23.26 -11.35
CA LEU A 180 -3.86 22.14 -12.08
C LEU A 180 -3.33 22.10 -13.51
N LYS A 181 -3.24 23.25 -14.19
CA LYS A 181 -2.74 23.34 -15.57
C LYS A 181 -1.29 22.85 -15.67
N LEU A 182 -0.43 23.26 -14.74
CA LEU A 182 0.97 22.83 -14.69
C LEU A 182 1.09 21.34 -14.36
N LEU A 183 0.32 20.85 -13.38
CA LEU A 183 0.28 19.43 -13.05
C LEU A 183 -0.17 18.59 -14.25
N LEU A 184 -1.27 18.97 -14.89
CA LEU A 184 -1.82 18.24 -16.03
C LEU A 184 -0.83 18.21 -17.21
N THR A 185 -0.17 19.34 -17.49
CA THR A 185 0.88 19.42 -18.53
C THR A 185 2.03 18.46 -18.22
N LYS A 186 2.52 18.46 -16.97
CA LYS A 186 3.59 17.56 -16.52
C LYS A 186 3.17 16.08 -16.61
N LEU A 187 1.98 15.74 -16.15
CA LEU A 187 1.49 14.35 -16.16
C LEU A 187 1.24 13.85 -17.58
N ARG A 188 0.66 14.67 -18.46
CA ARG A 188 0.48 14.36 -19.88
C ARG A 188 1.82 14.06 -20.56
N GLU A 189 2.85 14.86 -20.28
CA GLU A 189 4.18 14.61 -20.86
C GLU A 189 4.80 13.30 -20.36
N GLN A 190 4.69 13.03 -19.05
CA GLN A 190 5.13 11.75 -18.48
C GLN A 190 4.38 10.57 -19.09
N MET A 191 3.06 10.71 -19.26
CA MET A 191 2.18 9.69 -19.85
C MET A 191 2.53 9.31 -21.29
N ARG A 192 3.12 10.23 -22.06
CA ARG A 192 3.60 9.94 -23.43
C ARG A 192 4.85 9.06 -23.45
N LEU A 193 5.66 9.13 -22.40
CA LEU A 193 6.91 8.37 -22.27
C LEU A 193 6.71 7.02 -21.58
N ILE A 194 5.68 6.91 -20.73
CA ILE A 194 5.37 5.70 -19.96
C ILE A 194 4.55 4.73 -20.82
N THR A 195 5.10 3.55 -21.06
CA THR A 195 4.42 2.42 -21.74
C THR A 195 3.81 1.41 -20.76
N ASP A 196 4.23 1.43 -19.49
CA ASP A 196 3.76 0.53 -18.43
C ASP A 196 2.41 0.99 -17.85
N ASP A 197 1.36 0.18 -18.00
CA ASP A 197 0.00 0.46 -17.56
C ASP A 197 -0.15 0.66 -16.05
N GLU A 198 0.66 -0.02 -15.22
CA GLU A 198 0.62 0.18 -13.77
C GLU A 198 1.14 1.57 -13.40
N VAL A 199 2.21 2.01 -14.07
CA VAL A 199 2.78 3.34 -13.86
C VAL A 199 1.82 4.41 -14.39
N ARG A 200 1.09 4.16 -15.49
CA ARG A 200 0.02 5.03 -15.99
C ARG A 200 -1.12 5.17 -14.95
N LEU A 201 -1.49 4.07 -14.30
CA LEU A 201 -2.50 4.08 -13.23
C LEU A 201 -2.04 4.91 -12.02
N LEU A 202 -0.75 4.86 -11.65
CA LEU A 202 -0.23 5.74 -10.59
C LEU A 202 -0.40 7.23 -10.93
N LYS A 203 -0.33 7.60 -12.22
CA LYS A 203 -0.52 8.99 -12.67
C LYS A 203 -1.97 9.45 -12.57
N THR A 204 -2.95 8.59 -12.84
CA THR A 204 -4.37 8.91 -12.63
C THR A 204 -4.67 9.12 -11.14
N HIS A 205 -4.04 8.33 -10.27
CA HIS A 205 -4.15 8.53 -8.81
C HIS A 205 -3.49 9.82 -8.32
N GLU A 206 -2.34 10.20 -8.89
CA GLU A 206 -1.66 11.48 -8.59
C GLU A 206 -2.57 12.67 -8.93
N LEU A 207 -3.18 12.63 -10.12
CA LEU A 207 -4.15 13.64 -10.57
C LEU A 207 -5.37 13.70 -9.66
N ARG A 208 -6.02 12.56 -9.36
CA ARG A 208 -7.18 12.53 -8.46
C ARG A 208 -6.86 13.06 -7.07
N ARG A 209 -5.68 12.74 -6.52
CA ARG A 209 -5.25 13.23 -5.20
C ARG A 209 -5.18 14.76 -5.17
N TYR A 210 -4.78 15.38 -6.28
CA TYR A 210 -4.84 16.83 -6.42
C TYR A 210 -6.27 17.35 -6.36
N PHE A 211 -7.20 16.73 -7.11
CA PHE A 211 -8.62 17.11 -7.08
C PHE A 211 -9.26 16.97 -5.69
N VAL A 212 -8.98 15.88 -4.98
CA VAL A 212 -9.45 15.69 -3.59
C VAL A 212 -8.87 16.75 -2.66
N ARG A 213 -7.58 17.07 -2.81
CA ARG A 213 -6.90 18.07 -1.96
C ARG A 213 -7.44 19.48 -2.15
N TYR A 214 -7.84 19.83 -3.38
CA TYR A 214 -8.27 21.18 -3.76
C TYR A 214 -9.74 21.24 -4.19
N GLU A 215 -10.57 20.30 -3.75
CA GLU A 215 -11.97 20.14 -4.16
C GLU A 215 -12.78 21.45 -4.06
N ARG A 216 -12.67 22.15 -2.92
CA ARG A 216 -13.36 23.43 -2.69
C ARG A 216 -13.00 24.53 -3.68
N GLN A 217 -11.81 24.47 -4.28
CA GLN A 217 -11.30 25.46 -5.22
C GLN A 217 -11.50 25.05 -6.69
N LEU A 218 -11.73 23.75 -6.94
CA LEU A 218 -11.86 23.15 -8.26
C LEU A 218 -13.32 22.88 -8.66
N GLY A 219 -14.28 23.57 -8.04
CA GLY A 219 -15.71 23.34 -8.33
C GLY A 219 -16.09 23.53 -9.81
N HIS A 220 -15.42 24.45 -10.51
CA HIS A 220 -15.64 24.68 -11.95
C HIS A 220 -15.14 23.52 -12.81
N GLU A 221 -13.97 22.99 -12.49
CA GLU A 221 -13.36 21.86 -13.17
C GLU A 221 -14.11 20.56 -12.87
N LEU A 222 -14.53 20.35 -11.61
CA LEU A 222 -15.33 19.21 -11.19
C LEU A 222 -16.70 19.19 -11.87
N ALA A 223 -17.36 20.34 -12.03
CA ALA A 223 -18.63 20.43 -12.75
C ALA A 223 -18.51 20.05 -14.24
N GLN A 224 -17.33 20.23 -14.85
CA GLN A 224 -17.08 19.79 -16.23
C GLN A 224 -16.80 18.29 -16.29
N LEU A 225 -16.05 17.73 -15.32
CA LEU A 225 -15.75 16.30 -15.26
C LEU A 225 -17.01 15.44 -15.11
N LYS A 226 -18.05 15.93 -14.43
CA LYS A 226 -19.36 15.25 -14.31
C LYS A 226 -20.12 15.07 -15.63
N ARG A 227 -19.67 15.70 -16.72
CA ARG A 227 -20.33 15.64 -18.04
C ARG A 227 -19.82 14.49 -18.92
N PHE A 228 -18.81 13.76 -18.44
CA PHE A 228 -18.16 12.63 -19.10
C PHE A 228 -18.32 11.38 -18.25
#